data_AF-A0A956N3B1-F1
#
_entry.id   AF-A0A956N3B1-F1
#
_cell.length_a   1.000
_cell.length_b   1.000
_cell.length_c   1.000
_cell.angle_alpha   90.00
_cell.angle_beta   90.00
_cell.angle_gamma   90.00
#
_symmetry.space_group_name_H-M   'P 1'
#
loop_
_entity.id
_entity.type
_entity.pdbx_description
1 polymer ?
#
loop_
_entity_poly.entity_id
_entity_poly.type
_entity_poly.pdbx_seq_one_letter_code
_entity_poly.pdbx_strand_id
1 'polypeptide(L)'
;MEKNNIGASQSSTLDGSFGKSEKSKAKKYKIIGLVAIICVLGISINYFNKKYIYTDAIAKNIFIEGIDVSNLTKEEAINYINENITPSDIQLNYDGETNIISLDEIDLKYNTSEVVDEAYNYTKTDSYFENIKRFFDLNKNIKNLEIKSLYNENKLSEKIQSISESINVAMENAKVYISDSGNISASSATIGKELDIAATKESIYDAIKNKDYKAIDLKVNIKQPKIITEAAKSVNTLLAEFSTKFSTNDSNRVTNIVLS
;
A
#
# COMPACT_ATOMS: atom_id res chain seq x y z
N MET A 1 -0.14 2.11 120.60
CA MET A 1 -0.62 3.46 120.96
C MET A 1 -1.00 4.13 119.65
N GLU A 2 -2.21 3.90 119.14
CA GLU A 2 -3.51 4.49 119.54
C GLU A 2 -3.69 5.93 118.98
N LYS A 3 -4.83 6.12 118.31
CA LYS A 3 -5.51 7.37 117.90
C LYS A 3 -4.97 8.03 116.62
N ASN A 4 -5.78 8.55 115.68
CA ASN A 4 -7.21 8.82 115.71
C ASN A 4 -7.79 8.98 114.29
N ASN A 5 -9.11 8.89 114.28
CA ASN A 5 -10.08 8.91 113.20
C ASN A 5 -10.44 10.33 112.70
N ILE A 6 -11.21 10.35 111.60
CA ILE A 6 -12.21 11.34 111.12
C ILE A 6 -11.74 12.36 110.07
N GLY A 7 -12.45 12.35 108.92
CA GLY A 7 -12.58 13.52 108.04
C GLY A 7 -12.99 13.20 106.61
N ALA A 8 -14.26 12.90 106.38
CA ALA A 8 -14.84 12.80 105.05
C ALA A 8 -14.93 14.17 104.37
N SER A 9 -14.61 14.26 103.08
CA SER A 9 -15.30 15.17 102.16
C SER A 9 -15.41 14.51 100.79
N GLN A 10 -16.65 14.21 100.39
CA GLN A 10 -16.97 13.97 99.00
C GLN A 10 -16.96 15.33 98.28
N SER A 11 -16.20 15.45 97.20
CA SER A 11 -16.50 16.44 96.17
C SER A 11 -16.67 15.69 94.86
N SER A 12 -17.93 15.62 94.43
CA SER A 12 -18.35 15.24 93.10
C SER A 12 -17.93 16.32 92.12
N THR A 13 -17.20 15.95 91.06
CA THR A 13 -17.32 16.64 89.77
C THR A 13 -17.38 15.59 88.66
N LEU A 14 -18.59 15.40 88.17
CA LEU A 14 -18.85 15.01 86.78
C LEU A 14 -18.17 16.05 85.88
N ASP A 15 -17.43 15.58 84.88
CA ASP A 15 -17.79 15.77 83.46
C ASP A 15 -16.56 15.66 82.56
N GLY A 16 -16.51 14.58 81.78
CA GLY A 16 -15.52 14.34 80.73
C GLY A 16 -16.16 13.75 79.47
N SER A 17 -17.47 13.92 79.28
CA SER A 17 -18.22 13.23 78.22
C SER A 17 -18.43 14.07 76.94
N PHE A 18 -18.39 15.41 77.03
CA PHE A 18 -18.77 16.27 75.90
C PHE A 18 -17.74 16.33 74.75
N GLY A 19 -16.44 16.11 74.99
CA GLY A 19 -15.39 16.25 73.97
C GLY A 19 -15.25 15.10 72.95
N LYS A 20 -15.80 13.91 73.23
CA LYS A 20 -15.72 12.74 72.33
C LYS A 20 -16.82 12.72 71.25
N SER A 21 -17.99 13.32 71.53
CA SER A 21 -19.16 13.23 70.64
C SER A 21 -19.10 14.18 69.44
N GLU A 22 -18.58 15.40 69.61
CA GLU A 22 -18.45 16.38 68.52
C GLU A 22 -17.34 16.00 67.52
N LYS A 23 -16.19 15.50 68.02
CA LYS A 23 -15.11 14.98 67.18
C LYS A 23 -15.56 13.78 66.31
N SER A 24 -16.47 12.96 66.83
CA SER A 24 -17.10 11.83 66.12
C SER A 24 -18.04 12.30 65.00
N LYS A 25 -18.89 13.30 65.27
CA LYS A 25 -19.78 13.90 64.27
C LYS A 25 -19.01 14.59 63.14
N ALA A 26 -17.99 15.39 63.47
CA ALA A 26 -17.12 16.03 62.48
C ALA A 26 -16.39 15.01 61.57
N LYS A 27 -15.97 13.87 62.12
CA LYS A 27 -15.38 12.77 61.34
C LYS A 27 -16.40 12.11 60.40
N LYS A 28 -17.66 11.95 60.83
CA LYS A 28 -18.77 11.44 59.99
C LYS A 28 -19.10 12.39 58.83
N TYR A 29 -19.17 13.71 59.06
CA TYR A 29 -19.41 14.68 57.98
C TYR A 29 -18.26 14.74 56.97
N LYS A 30 -17.01 14.59 57.40
CA LYS A 30 -15.86 14.46 56.48
C LYS A 30 -15.96 13.21 55.60
N ILE A 31 -16.39 12.07 56.17
CA ILE A 31 -16.61 10.83 55.41
C ILE A 31 -17.76 10.99 54.42
N ILE A 32 -18.89 11.58 54.84
CA ILE A 32 -20.04 11.85 53.97
C ILE A 32 -19.64 12.79 52.82
N GLY A 33 -18.85 13.83 53.10
CA GLY A 33 -18.31 14.73 52.08
C GLY A 33 -17.39 14.02 51.08
N LEU A 34 -16.49 13.14 51.56
CA LEU A 34 -15.63 12.33 50.70
C LEU A 34 -16.44 11.40 49.79
N VAL A 35 -17.44 10.72 50.34
CA VAL A 35 -18.34 9.83 49.58
C VAL A 35 -19.12 10.63 48.53
N ALA A 36 -19.65 11.80 48.88
CA ALA A 36 -20.34 12.66 47.92
C ALA A 36 -19.42 13.09 46.76
N ILE A 37 -18.16 13.45 47.03
CA ILE A 37 -17.18 13.77 45.99
C ILE A 37 -16.92 12.57 45.07
N ILE A 38 -16.74 11.38 45.63
CA ILE A 38 -16.54 10.15 44.84
C ILE A 38 -17.77 9.85 43.97
N CYS A 39 -18.98 10.03 44.50
CA CYS A 39 -20.21 9.86 43.74
C CYS A 39 -20.29 10.85 42.56
N VAL A 40 -19.98 12.13 42.80
CA VAL A 40 -19.96 13.17 41.74
C VAL A 40 -18.91 12.84 40.68
N LEU A 41 -17.72 12.39 41.08
CA LEU A 41 -16.67 11.96 40.16
C LEU A 41 -17.11 10.74 39.34
N GLY A 42 -17.74 9.75 39.97
CA GLY A 42 -18.25 8.56 39.28
C GLY A 42 -19.31 8.91 38.22
N ILE A 43 -20.25 9.80 38.55
CA ILE A 43 -21.26 10.30 37.61
C ILE A 43 -20.59 11.06 36.45
N SER A 44 -19.61 11.92 36.77
CA SER A 44 -18.89 12.71 35.76
C SER A 44 -18.09 11.82 34.80
N ILE A 45 -17.41 10.78 35.32
CA ILE A 45 -16.69 9.78 34.52
C ILE A 45 -17.65 8.99 33.65
N ASN A 46 -18.81 8.59 34.17
CA ASN A 46 -19.82 7.86 33.40
C ASN A 46 -20.36 8.71 32.23
N TYR A 47 -20.69 9.97 32.49
CA TYR A 47 -21.12 10.92 31.46
C TYR A 47 -20.04 11.14 30.41
N PHE A 48 -18.79 11.37 30.83
CA PHE A 48 -17.65 11.52 29.93
C PHE A 48 -17.48 10.30 29.02
N ASN A 49 -17.52 9.09 29.60
CA ASN A 49 -17.39 7.86 28.86
C ASN A 49 -18.48 7.69 27.81
N LYS A 50 -19.74 7.93 28.17
CA LYS A 50 -20.86 7.86 27.22
C LYS A 50 -20.73 8.89 26.09
N LYS A 51 -20.19 10.08 26.39
CA LYS A 51 -20.12 11.17 25.42
C LYS A 51 -18.92 11.07 24.47
N TYR A 52 -17.78 10.56 24.94
CA TYR A 52 -16.51 10.68 24.21
C TYR A 52 -15.80 9.35 23.94
N ILE A 53 -16.04 8.31 24.75
CA ILE A 53 -15.33 7.02 24.63
C ILE A 53 -16.19 5.97 23.94
N TYR A 54 -17.45 5.83 24.36
CA TYR A 54 -18.41 4.85 23.84
C TYR A 54 -19.35 5.44 22.78
N THR A 55 -18.83 6.33 21.94
CA THR A 55 -19.56 6.87 20.78
C THR A 55 -19.27 6.03 19.55
N ASP A 56 -20.26 5.86 18.66
CA ASP A 56 -20.08 5.17 17.37
C ASP A 56 -19.34 6.00 16.32
N ALA A 57 -18.85 7.19 16.70
CA ALA A 57 -18.12 8.10 15.84
C ALA A 57 -16.59 8.00 16.04
N ILE A 58 -15.83 8.35 15.01
CA ILE A 58 -14.38 8.50 15.02
C ILE A 58 -14.00 9.72 15.89
N ALA A 59 -12.90 9.61 16.64
CA ALA A 59 -12.44 10.68 17.52
C ALA A 59 -12.01 11.92 16.72
N LYS A 60 -11.99 13.07 17.40
CA LYS A 60 -11.58 14.34 16.79
C LYS A 60 -10.11 14.35 16.38
N ASN A 61 -9.77 15.18 15.40
CA ASN A 61 -8.43 15.36 14.86
C ASN A 61 -7.81 14.08 14.28
N ILE A 62 -8.66 13.17 13.78
CA ILE A 62 -8.23 12.02 13.00
C ILE A 62 -8.51 12.31 11.52
N PHE A 63 -7.48 12.12 10.72
CA PHE A 63 -7.48 12.35 9.28
C PHE A 63 -7.10 11.06 8.55
N ILE A 64 -7.65 10.87 7.35
CA ILE A 64 -7.27 9.79 6.44
C ILE A 64 -6.88 10.45 5.12
N GLU A 65 -5.65 10.26 4.65
CA GLU A 65 -5.09 10.96 3.47
C GLU A 65 -5.25 12.49 3.56
N GLY A 66 -5.16 13.05 4.78
CA GLY A 66 -5.36 14.48 5.01
C GLY A 66 -6.82 14.95 4.99
N ILE A 67 -7.80 14.05 4.80
CA ILE A 67 -9.24 14.34 4.90
C ILE A 67 -9.70 14.16 6.35
N ASP A 68 -10.38 15.17 6.90
CA ASP A 68 -10.92 15.11 8.26
C ASP A 68 -12.10 14.13 8.33
N VAL A 69 -11.95 13.06 9.12
CA VAL A 69 -13.00 12.05 9.35
C VAL A 69 -13.54 12.13 10.78
N SER A 70 -13.24 13.20 11.51
CA SER A 70 -13.65 13.42 12.88
C SER A 70 -15.17 13.41 13.04
N ASN A 71 -15.66 12.75 14.09
CA ASN A 71 -17.07 12.66 14.44
C ASN A 71 -17.96 11.95 13.40
N LEU A 72 -17.40 11.34 12.35
CA LEU A 72 -18.13 10.47 11.43
C LEU A 72 -18.23 9.06 12.00
N THR A 73 -19.34 8.37 11.72
CA THR A 73 -19.40 6.91 11.89
C THR A 73 -18.50 6.22 10.86
N LYS A 74 -18.24 4.92 11.05
CA LYS A 74 -17.41 4.16 10.10
C LYS A 74 -18.01 4.17 8.69
N GLU A 75 -19.33 4.01 8.58
CA GLU A 75 -20.02 3.98 7.28
C GLU A 75 -19.95 5.35 6.59
N GLU A 76 -20.21 6.44 7.33
CA GLU A 76 -20.09 7.80 6.81
C GLU A 76 -18.65 8.12 6.38
N ALA A 77 -17.65 7.70 7.17
CA ALA A 77 -16.25 7.91 6.84
C ALA A 77 -15.81 7.13 5.59
N ILE A 78 -16.24 5.87 5.45
CA ILE A 78 -15.96 5.07 4.23
C ILE A 78 -16.53 5.75 3.00
N ASN A 79 -17.80 6.17 3.05
CA ASN A 79 -18.46 6.84 1.94
C ASN A 79 -17.77 8.17 1.62
N TYR A 80 -17.48 8.98 2.64
CA TYR A 80 -16.83 10.27 2.47
C TYR A 80 -15.44 10.15 1.84
N ILE A 81 -14.65 9.16 2.26
CA ILE A 81 -13.33 8.92 1.65
C ILE A 81 -13.47 8.44 0.20
N ASN A 82 -14.35 7.48 -0.07
CA ASN A 82 -14.54 6.95 -1.42
C ASN A 82 -15.08 7.99 -2.41
N GLU A 83 -15.79 9.03 -1.95
CA GLU A 83 -16.23 10.15 -2.77
C GLU A 83 -15.08 11.12 -3.14
N ASN A 84 -14.05 11.21 -2.29
CA ASN A 84 -12.95 12.16 -2.46
C ASN A 84 -11.69 11.54 -3.07
N ILE A 85 -11.46 10.24 -2.85
CA ILE A 85 -10.25 9.55 -3.28
C ILE A 85 -10.64 8.21 -3.91
N THR A 86 -10.54 8.14 -5.23
CA THR A 86 -10.80 6.92 -6.00
C THR A 86 -9.53 6.49 -6.75
N PRO A 87 -9.23 5.19 -6.79
CA PRO A 87 -8.20 4.69 -7.70
C PRO A 87 -8.61 5.01 -9.14
N SER A 88 -7.63 5.12 -10.02
CA SER A 88 -7.85 5.41 -11.43
C SER A 88 -7.13 4.40 -12.32
N ASP A 89 -7.54 4.36 -13.58
CA ASP A 89 -6.89 3.57 -14.61
C ASP A 89 -5.46 4.08 -14.87
N ILE A 90 -4.58 3.17 -15.31
CA ILE A 90 -3.19 3.49 -15.60
C ILE A 90 -3.03 3.66 -17.11
N GLN A 91 -2.56 4.83 -17.53
CA GLN A 91 -2.31 5.14 -18.93
C GLN A 91 -0.83 4.94 -19.26
N LEU A 92 -0.56 4.15 -20.29
CA LEU A 92 0.77 3.82 -20.79
C LEU A 92 0.92 4.32 -22.23
N ASN A 93 1.80 5.29 -22.45
CA ASN A 93 1.97 5.92 -23.75
C ASN A 93 3.18 5.36 -24.49
N TYR A 94 3.03 5.08 -25.78
CA TYR A 94 4.12 4.70 -26.66
C TYR A 94 3.83 5.09 -28.11
N ASP A 95 4.77 5.75 -28.78
CA ASP A 95 4.70 6.09 -30.21
C ASP A 95 3.40 6.83 -30.64
N GLY A 96 2.85 7.65 -29.74
CA GLY A 96 1.59 8.38 -29.95
C GLY A 96 0.32 7.57 -29.68
N GLU A 97 0.44 6.28 -29.33
CA GLU A 97 -0.65 5.43 -28.90
C GLU A 97 -0.72 5.36 -27.35
N THR A 98 -1.94 5.29 -26.82
CA THR A 98 -2.20 5.14 -25.38
C THR A 98 -2.83 3.79 -25.10
N ASN A 99 -2.14 2.96 -24.31
CA ASN A 99 -2.65 1.72 -23.75
C ASN A 99 -3.20 1.98 -22.35
N ILE A 100 -4.41 1.50 -22.07
CA ILE A 100 -5.05 1.66 -20.76
C ILE A 100 -5.05 0.32 -20.05
N ILE A 101 -4.53 0.30 -18.83
CA ILE A 101 -4.72 -0.79 -17.87
C ILE A 101 -5.85 -0.35 -16.95
N SER A 102 -7.01 -1.00 -17.07
CA SER A 102 -8.14 -0.66 -16.22
C SER A 102 -7.90 -1.14 -14.79
N LEU A 103 -8.34 -0.35 -13.80
CA LEU A 103 -8.25 -0.72 -12.39
C LEU A 103 -8.91 -2.07 -12.09
N ASP A 104 -10.01 -2.40 -12.79
CA ASP A 104 -10.73 -3.67 -12.63
C ASP A 104 -9.93 -4.86 -13.18
N GLU A 105 -9.13 -4.65 -14.22
CA GLU A 105 -8.29 -5.70 -14.81
C GLU A 105 -7.19 -6.15 -13.85
N ILE A 106 -6.80 -5.31 -12.88
CA ILE A 106 -5.74 -5.61 -11.91
C ILE A 106 -6.26 -5.68 -10.47
N ASP A 107 -7.59 -5.71 -10.27
CA ASP A 107 -8.24 -5.67 -8.95
C ASP A 107 -7.73 -4.51 -8.05
N LEU A 108 -7.39 -3.35 -8.66
CA LEU A 108 -6.86 -2.21 -7.95
C LEU A 108 -7.95 -1.56 -7.10
N LYS A 109 -7.73 -1.56 -5.78
CA LYS A 109 -8.63 -0.98 -4.80
C LYS A 109 -7.86 -0.37 -3.63
N TYR A 110 -8.53 0.48 -2.88
CA TYR A 110 -8.00 1.01 -1.63
C TYR A 110 -8.48 0.21 -0.42
N ASN A 111 -7.62 0.07 0.58
CA ASN A 111 -7.98 -0.59 1.84
C ASN A 111 -8.76 0.34 2.80
N THR A 112 -9.64 1.19 2.26
CA THR A 112 -10.38 2.23 2.98
C THR A 112 -11.06 1.70 4.24
N SER A 113 -11.73 0.55 4.14
CA SER A 113 -12.43 -0.06 5.29
C SER A 113 -11.49 -0.37 6.46
N GLU A 114 -10.31 -0.93 6.18
CA GLU A 114 -9.33 -1.28 7.21
C GLU A 114 -8.77 -0.03 7.90
N VAL A 115 -8.50 1.02 7.12
CA VAL A 115 -7.96 2.29 7.64
C VAL A 115 -9.01 3.05 8.43
N VAL A 116 -10.28 3.02 8.01
CA VAL A 116 -11.40 3.58 8.78
C VAL A 116 -11.61 2.80 10.08
N ASP A 117 -11.47 1.47 10.06
CA ASP A 117 -11.50 0.67 11.28
C ASP A 117 -10.33 1.03 12.22
N GLU A 118 -9.12 1.25 11.70
CA GLU A 118 -7.99 1.76 12.49
C GLU A 118 -8.29 3.14 13.09
N ALA A 119 -8.81 4.07 12.30
CA ALA A 119 -9.23 5.41 12.73
C ALA A 119 -10.25 5.33 13.88
N TYR A 120 -11.27 4.49 13.72
CA TYR A 120 -12.32 4.30 14.71
C TYR A 120 -11.80 3.68 16.01
N ASN A 121 -10.94 2.68 15.91
CA ASN A 121 -10.39 1.93 17.03
C ASN A 121 -9.23 2.66 17.73
N TYR A 122 -8.69 3.72 17.15
CA TYR A 122 -7.55 4.46 17.70
C TYR A 122 -7.79 4.90 19.16
N THR A 123 -9.00 5.33 19.54
CA THR A 123 -9.34 5.66 20.94
C THR A 123 -10.26 4.64 21.60
N LYS A 124 -10.42 3.44 21.02
CA LYS A 124 -11.37 2.41 21.45
C LYS A 124 -10.71 1.02 21.51
N THR A 125 -9.50 0.97 22.05
CA THR A 125 -8.79 -0.28 22.34
C THR A 125 -9.30 -0.94 23.63
N ASP A 126 -8.84 -2.15 23.93
CA ASP A 126 -9.14 -2.83 25.20
C ASP A 126 -8.58 -2.09 26.44
N SER A 127 -7.59 -1.20 26.25
CA SER A 127 -6.94 -0.45 27.32
C SER A 127 -7.62 0.90 27.57
N TYR A 128 -8.40 0.99 28.64
CA TYR A 128 -9.09 2.22 29.03
C TYR A 128 -8.15 3.42 29.25
N PHE A 129 -7.03 3.20 29.95
CA PHE A 129 -6.07 4.27 30.23
C PHE A 129 -5.41 4.78 28.94
N GLU A 130 -5.14 3.88 28.00
CA GLU A 130 -4.59 4.25 26.70
C GLU A 130 -5.59 5.05 25.86
N ASN A 131 -6.86 4.66 25.86
CA ASN A 131 -7.93 5.38 25.18
C ASN A 131 -8.05 6.82 25.69
N ILE A 132 -8.01 7.03 27.01
CA ILE A 132 -8.01 8.37 27.60
C ILE A 132 -6.76 9.17 27.19
N LYS A 133 -5.58 8.55 27.27
CA LYS A 133 -4.32 9.20 26.89
C LYS A 133 -4.37 9.67 25.44
N ARG A 134 -4.78 8.80 24.52
CA ARG A 134 -4.92 9.10 23.09
C ARG A 134 -5.98 10.17 22.83
N PHE A 135 -7.11 10.14 23.54
CA PHE A 135 -8.13 11.19 23.45
C PHE A 135 -7.57 12.57 23.82
N PHE A 136 -6.81 12.68 24.91
CA PHE A 136 -6.18 13.95 25.29
C PHE A 136 -5.05 14.37 24.36
N ASP A 137 -4.30 13.41 23.82
CA ASP A 137 -3.26 13.67 22.82
C ASP A 137 -3.86 14.30 21.54
N LEU A 138 -4.97 13.74 21.06
CA LEU A 138 -5.71 14.26 19.91
C LEU A 138 -6.27 15.68 20.12
N ASN A 139 -6.38 16.18 21.35
CA ASN A 139 -6.77 17.58 21.56
C ASN A 139 -5.67 18.59 21.20
N LYS A 140 -4.43 18.13 21.06
CA LYS A 140 -3.26 18.97 20.73
C LYS A 140 -2.59 18.56 19.42
N ASN A 141 -2.68 17.28 19.08
CA ASN A 141 -2.03 16.68 17.93
C ASN A 141 -3.07 16.11 16.96
N ILE A 142 -2.67 15.98 15.70
CA ILE A 142 -3.47 15.31 14.67
C ILE A 142 -2.92 13.90 14.46
N LYS A 143 -3.81 12.96 14.13
CA LYS A 143 -3.45 11.63 13.68
C LYS A 143 -3.89 11.47 12.23
N ASN A 144 -2.92 11.51 11.31
CA ASN A 144 -3.16 11.21 9.90
C ASN A 144 -2.86 9.73 9.62
N LEU A 145 -3.78 9.05 8.93
CA LEU A 145 -3.64 7.68 8.48
C LEU A 145 -3.52 7.64 6.96
N GLU A 146 -2.76 6.67 6.46
CA GLU A 146 -2.50 6.50 5.04
C GLU A 146 -3.28 5.30 4.51
N ILE A 147 -3.96 5.51 3.40
CA ILE A 147 -4.61 4.49 2.58
C ILE A 147 -3.56 3.79 1.73
N LYS A 148 -3.61 2.46 1.75
CA LYS A 148 -2.79 1.60 0.92
C LYS A 148 -3.56 1.15 -0.30
N SER A 149 -2.86 1.14 -1.42
CA SER A 149 -3.31 0.52 -2.66
C SER A 149 -3.10 -0.99 -2.60
N LEU A 150 -4.16 -1.73 -2.90
CA LEU A 150 -4.15 -3.18 -3.04
C LEU A 150 -4.43 -3.51 -4.50
N TYR A 151 -3.64 -4.39 -5.11
CA TYR A 151 -3.84 -4.85 -6.47
C TYR A 151 -3.27 -6.25 -6.65
N ASN A 152 -3.62 -6.88 -7.77
CA ASN A 152 -3.18 -8.22 -8.12
C ASN A 152 -1.93 -8.16 -9.02
N GLU A 153 -0.78 -8.44 -8.42
CA GLU A 153 0.54 -8.44 -9.09
C GLU A 153 0.61 -9.39 -10.30
N ASN A 154 -0.09 -10.53 -10.24
CA ASN A 154 -0.09 -11.49 -11.33
C ASN A 154 -0.87 -10.94 -12.53
N LYS A 155 -2.07 -10.40 -12.29
CA LYS A 155 -2.88 -9.76 -13.34
C LYS A 155 -2.16 -8.57 -13.96
N LEU A 156 -1.51 -7.73 -13.15
CA LEU A 156 -0.68 -6.63 -13.65
C LEU A 156 0.45 -7.14 -14.54
N SER A 157 1.17 -8.18 -14.08
CA SER A 157 2.26 -8.78 -14.85
C SER A 157 1.79 -9.38 -16.18
N GLU A 158 0.63 -10.05 -16.21
CA GLU A 158 0.02 -10.58 -17.42
C GLU A 158 -0.36 -9.46 -18.40
N LYS A 159 -0.92 -8.35 -17.89
CA LYS A 159 -1.29 -7.20 -18.73
C LYS A 159 -0.06 -6.52 -19.33
N ILE A 160 0.99 -6.30 -18.54
CA ILE A 160 2.26 -5.73 -19.04
C ILE A 160 2.89 -6.66 -20.08
N GLN A 161 2.82 -7.98 -19.87
CA GLN A 161 3.31 -8.96 -20.83
C GLN A 161 2.55 -8.88 -22.16
N SER A 162 1.22 -8.79 -22.12
CA SER A 162 0.39 -8.63 -23.33
C SER A 162 0.71 -7.34 -24.09
N ILE A 163 0.92 -6.23 -23.39
CA ILE A 163 1.36 -4.96 -23.99
C ILE A 163 2.78 -5.09 -24.55
N SER A 164 3.66 -5.82 -23.87
CA SER A 164 4.99 -6.10 -24.38
C SER A 164 4.93 -6.89 -25.67
N GLU A 165 4.04 -7.87 -25.81
CA GLU A 165 3.90 -8.69 -27.01
C GLU A 165 3.36 -7.91 -28.21
N SER A 166 2.51 -6.88 -27.98
CA SER A 166 2.05 -6.00 -29.07
C SER A 166 3.12 -5.00 -29.52
N ILE A 167 4.00 -4.57 -28.61
CA ILE A 167 5.07 -3.61 -28.90
C ILE A 167 6.34 -4.29 -29.44
N ASN A 168 6.66 -5.49 -28.95
CA ASN A 168 7.91 -6.15 -29.24
C ASN A 168 7.97 -6.63 -30.69
N VAL A 169 9.08 -6.30 -31.34
CA VAL A 169 9.38 -6.75 -32.70
C VAL A 169 10.75 -7.41 -32.67
N ALA A 170 10.85 -8.64 -33.17
CA ALA A 170 12.13 -9.32 -33.27
C ALA A 170 13.02 -8.62 -34.32
N MET A 171 14.30 -8.38 -33.97
CA MET A 171 15.28 -7.87 -34.92
C MET A 171 15.69 -8.97 -35.90
N GLU A 172 15.66 -8.67 -37.20
CA GLU A 172 16.10 -9.59 -38.24
C GLU A 172 17.08 -8.91 -39.19
N ASN A 173 18.21 -9.57 -39.47
CA ASN A 173 19.16 -9.11 -40.48
C ASN A 173 18.64 -9.42 -41.89
N ALA A 174 18.92 -8.52 -42.83
CA ALA A 174 18.78 -8.82 -44.24
C ALA A 174 19.73 -9.95 -44.66
N LYS A 175 19.26 -10.82 -45.55
CA LYS A 175 20.00 -11.96 -46.07
C LYS A 175 20.04 -11.90 -47.59
N VAL A 176 21.11 -12.42 -48.17
CA VAL A 176 21.27 -12.58 -49.62
C VAL A 176 21.05 -14.06 -49.95
N TYR A 177 20.29 -14.32 -51.01
CA TYR A 177 19.96 -15.64 -51.52
C TYR A 177 20.41 -15.73 -52.97
N ILE A 178 21.00 -16.86 -53.35
CA ILE A 178 21.43 -17.15 -54.71
C ILE A 178 20.73 -18.45 -55.12
N SER A 179 19.95 -18.43 -56.20
CA SER A 179 19.30 -19.62 -56.74
C SER A 179 20.26 -20.47 -57.57
N ASP A 180 19.90 -21.74 -57.81
CA ASP A 180 20.68 -22.65 -58.68
C ASP A 180 20.80 -22.14 -60.12
N SER A 181 19.89 -21.26 -60.55
CA SER A 181 19.93 -20.58 -61.85
C SER A 181 20.79 -19.30 -61.85
N GLY A 182 21.48 -18.99 -60.75
CA GLY A 182 22.34 -17.82 -60.60
C GLY A 182 21.61 -16.51 -60.28
N ASN A 183 20.29 -16.56 -60.00
CA ASN A 183 19.54 -15.34 -59.64
C ASN A 183 19.82 -14.95 -58.19
N ILE A 184 20.18 -13.69 -57.99
CA ILE A 184 20.46 -13.13 -56.66
C ILE A 184 19.24 -12.37 -56.17
N SER A 185 18.81 -12.61 -54.93
CA SER A 185 17.75 -11.86 -54.26
C SER A 185 18.13 -11.56 -52.82
N ALA A 186 17.47 -10.59 -52.18
CA ALA A 186 17.74 -10.20 -50.81
C ALA A 186 16.45 -10.06 -50.00
N SER A 187 16.44 -10.51 -48.74
CA SER A 187 15.37 -10.20 -47.79
C SER A 187 15.56 -8.80 -47.20
N SER A 188 14.47 -8.22 -46.70
CA SER A 188 14.54 -7.00 -45.90
C SER A 188 15.04 -7.29 -44.48
N ALA A 189 15.69 -6.30 -43.87
CA ALA A 189 15.99 -6.27 -42.45
C ALA A 189 14.83 -5.66 -41.67
N THR A 190 14.66 -6.10 -40.42
CA THR A 190 13.64 -5.59 -39.48
C THR A 190 14.33 -5.01 -38.26
N ILE A 191 13.99 -3.78 -37.90
CA ILE A 191 14.45 -3.13 -36.66
C ILE A 191 13.72 -3.79 -35.50
N GLY A 192 14.46 -4.29 -34.51
CA GLY A 192 13.86 -4.87 -33.32
C GLY A 192 13.43 -3.81 -32.32
N LYS A 193 12.33 -4.08 -31.63
CA LYS A 193 11.77 -3.28 -30.53
C LYS A 193 11.57 -4.20 -29.33
N GLU A 194 11.96 -3.76 -28.14
CA GLU A 194 11.80 -4.52 -26.91
C GLU A 194 11.41 -3.58 -25.77
N LEU A 195 10.20 -3.75 -25.24
CA LEU A 195 9.69 -3.01 -24.08
C LEU A 195 10.55 -3.32 -22.84
N ASP A 196 10.94 -2.27 -22.12
CA ASP A 196 11.59 -2.41 -20.82
C ASP A 196 10.55 -2.76 -19.75
N ILE A 197 10.24 -4.05 -19.62
CA ILE A 197 9.24 -4.58 -18.68
C ILE A 197 9.59 -4.18 -17.23
N ALA A 198 10.87 -4.21 -16.87
CA ALA A 198 11.30 -3.89 -15.51
C ALA A 198 11.04 -2.42 -15.18
N ALA A 199 11.47 -1.50 -16.05
CA ALA A 199 11.23 -0.07 -15.87
C ALA A 199 9.73 0.28 -15.90
N THR A 200 8.95 -0.43 -16.74
CA THR A 200 7.49 -0.27 -16.80
C THR A 200 6.84 -0.66 -15.48
N LYS A 201 7.20 -1.81 -14.90
CA LYS A 201 6.68 -2.26 -13.60
C LYS A 201 7.02 -1.28 -12.48
N GLU A 202 8.24 -0.78 -12.44
CA GLU A 202 8.69 0.20 -11.44
C GLU A 202 7.89 1.51 -11.53
N SER A 203 7.71 2.02 -12.76
CA SER A 203 6.93 3.25 -12.98
C SER A 203 5.46 3.09 -12.56
N ILE A 204 4.85 1.94 -12.85
CA ILE A 204 3.48 1.62 -12.43
C ILE A 204 3.39 1.48 -10.91
N TYR A 205 4.36 0.81 -10.29
CA TYR A 205 4.42 0.66 -8.85
C TYR A 205 4.46 2.03 -8.15
N ASP A 206 5.31 2.93 -8.63
CA ASP A 206 5.42 4.29 -8.09
C ASP A 206 4.13 5.10 -8.29
N ALA A 207 3.48 4.98 -9.44
CA ALA A 207 2.18 5.61 -9.69
C ALA A 207 1.11 5.11 -8.70
N ILE A 208 1.00 3.80 -8.49
CA ILE A 208 0.05 3.18 -7.56
C ILE A 208 0.34 3.56 -6.11
N LYS A 209 1.63 3.60 -5.72
CA LYS A 209 2.08 3.92 -4.37
C LYS A 209 1.83 5.38 -4.02
N ASN A 210 2.13 6.29 -4.94
CA ASN A 210 1.96 7.72 -4.76
C ASN A 210 0.55 8.21 -5.08
N LYS A 211 -0.33 7.32 -5.56
CA LYS A 211 -1.69 7.63 -6.03
C LYS A 211 -1.69 8.69 -7.15
N ASP A 212 -0.61 8.73 -7.94
CA ASP A 212 -0.39 9.67 -9.03
C ASP A 212 -0.53 8.95 -10.37
N TYR A 213 -1.76 8.85 -10.86
CA TYR A 213 -2.12 8.14 -12.09
C TYR A 213 -1.92 8.98 -13.36
N LYS A 214 -0.83 9.76 -13.42
CA LYS A 214 -0.43 10.43 -14.66
C LYS A 214 -0.05 9.40 -15.71
N ALA A 215 -0.14 9.80 -16.97
CA ALA A 215 0.30 8.97 -18.07
C ALA A 215 1.79 8.65 -17.96
N ILE A 216 2.13 7.37 -18.12
CA ILE A 216 3.49 6.84 -18.03
C ILE A 216 4.00 6.61 -19.45
N ASP A 217 5.09 7.26 -19.82
CA ASP A 217 5.74 7.04 -21.11
C ASP A 217 6.57 5.75 -21.08
N LEU A 218 6.23 4.80 -21.95
CA LEU A 218 6.91 3.52 -22.03
C LEU A 218 8.28 3.65 -22.68
N LYS A 219 9.26 3.01 -22.04
CA LYS A 219 10.62 2.92 -22.56
C LYS A 219 10.77 1.65 -23.40
N VAL A 220 11.08 1.83 -24.68
CA VAL A 220 11.32 0.72 -25.62
C VAL A 220 12.75 0.78 -26.13
N ASN A 221 13.46 -0.33 -26.00
CA ASN A 221 14.82 -0.50 -26.48
C ASN A 221 14.81 -0.89 -27.96
N ILE A 222 15.56 -0.16 -28.77
CA ILE A 222 15.65 -0.39 -30.21
C ILE A 222 16.92 -1.18 -30.53
N LYS A 223 16.76 -2.30 -31.24
CA LYS A 223 17.86 -3.16 -31.72
C LYS A 223 17.99 -3.03 -33.22
N GLN A 224 19.06 -2.35 -33.67
CA GLN A 224 19.35 -2.17 -35.09
C GLN A 224 19.91 -3.47 -35.71
N PRO A 225 19.49 -3.84 -36.94
CA PRO A 225 20.07 -4.96 -37.64
C PRO A 225 21.53 -4.66 -38.03
N LYS A 226 22.38 -5.68 -37.97
CA LYS A 226 23.79 -5.59 -38.40
C LYS A 226 23.91 -5.47 -39.91
N ILE A 227 23.05 -6.17 -40.65
CA ILE A 227 22.97 -6.11 -42.12
C ILE A 227 21.65 -5.46 -42.47
N ILE A 228 21.72 -4.25 -43.00
CA ILE A 228 20.55 -3.50 -43.48
C ILE A 228 20.12 -3.96 -44.87
N THR A 229 18.85 -3.73 -45.20
CA THR A 229 18.23 -4.11 -46.48
C THR A 229 19.02 -3.60 -47.68
N GLU A 230 19.48 -2.36 -47.62
CA GLU A 230 20.22 -1.67 -48.68
C GLU A 230 21.58 -2.35 -48.92
N ALA A 231 22.26 -2.76 -47.85
CA ALA A 231 23.54 -3.46 -47.94
C ALA A 231 23.36 -4.84 -48.58
N ALA A 232 22.33 -5.60 -48.19
CA ALA A 232 22.04 -6.89 -48.82
C ALA A 232 21.61 -6.74 -50.30
N LYS A 233 20.77 -5.74 -50.62
CA LYS A 233 20.37 -5.45 -52.00
C LYS A 233 21.52 -4.95 -52.89
N SER A 234 22.61 -4.46 -52.31
CA SER A 234 23.80 -4.07 -53.08
C SER A 234 24.52 -5.28 -53.69
N VAL A 235 24.32 -6.48 -53.11
CA VAL A 235 24.80 -7.75 -53.68
C VAL A 235 23.80 -8.20 -54.75
N ASN A 236 23.99 -7.74 -55.98
CA ASN A 236 23.04 -7.97 -57.08
C ASN A 236 23.65 -8.51 -58.37
N THR A 237 24.97 -8.73 -58.41
CA THR A 237 25.69 -9.12 -59.62
C THR A 237 26.54 -10.37 -59.38
N LEU A 238 26.41 -11.37 -60.25
CA LEU A 238 27.28 -12.55 -60.27
C LEU A 238 28.62 -12.16 -60.90
N LEU A 239 29.69 -12.16 -60.11
CA LEU A 239 31.03 -11.81 -60.59
C LEU A 239 31.82 -13.01 -61.14
N ALA A 240 31.64 -14.18 -60.55
CA ALA A 240 32.30 -15.42 -60.95
C ALA A 240 31.50 -16.65 -60.49
N GLU A 241 31.50 -17.70 -61.30
CA GLU A 241 30.91 -19.01 -60.98
C GLU A 241 31.94 -20.10 -61.31
N PHE A 242 32.00 -21.14 -60.47
CA PHE A 242 32.84 -22.31 -60.71
C PHE A 242 32.05 -23.58 -60.43
N SER A 243 32.14 -24.56 -61.33
CA SER A 243 31.42 -25.83 -61.23
C SER A 243 32.39 -27.00 -61.30
N THR A 244 32.33 -27.91 -60.32
CA THR A 244 33.06 -29.18 -60.34
C THR A 244 32.08 -30.34 -60.44
N LYS A 245 32.17 -31.12 -61.52
CA LYS A 245 31.37 -32.34 -61.67
C LYS A 245 32.06 -33.50 -60.95
N PHE A 246 31.38 -34.09 -59.96
CA PHE A 246 31.76 -35.39 -59.40
C PHE A 246 31.16 -36.50 -60.26
N SER A 247 31.98 -37.42 -60.75
CA SER A 247 31.56 -38.56 -61.57
C SER A 247 31.82 -39.86 -60.81
N THR A 248 30.79 -40.68 -60.64
CA THR A 248 30.87 -42.01 -60.01
C THR A 248 31.40 -43.11 -60.95
N ASN A 249 31.66 -42.78 -62.22
CA ASN A 249 32.12 -43.75 -63.23
C ASN A 249 33.63 -44.02 -63.21
N ASP A 250 34.40 -43.35 -62.34
CA ASP A 250 35.84 -43.52 -62.25
C ASP A 250 36.18 -44.43 -61.06
N SER A 251 36.10 -45.76 -61.27
CA SER A 251 36.23 -46.80 -60.21
C SER A 251 37.49 -46.64 -59.34
N ASN A 252 38.55 -46.01 -59.85
CA ASN A 252 39.78 -45.71 -59.10
C ASN A 252 39.68 -44.53 -58.12
N ARG A 253 38.57 -43.76 -58.10
CA ARG A 253 38.42 -42.53 -57.29
C ARG A 253 37.20 -42.51 -56.34
N VAL A 254 36.35 -43.54 -56.33
CA VAL A 254 35.07 -43.55 -55.56
C VAL A 254 35.12 -44.44 -54.30
N THR A 255 36.26 -45.00 -53.93
CA THR A 255 36.37 -46.02 -52.87
C THR A 255 36.10 -45.55 -51.43
N ASN A 256 35.84 -44.27 -51.17
CA ASN A 256 35.61 -43.76 -49.79
C ASN A 256 34.30 -42.97 -49.57
N ILE A 257 33.33 -42.96 -50.49
CA ILE A 257 32.07 -42.20 -50.33
C ILE A 257 30.82 -43.04 -50.61
N VAL A 258 30.81 -44.32 -50.23
CA VAL A 258 29.58 -45.16 -50.33
C VAL A 258 29.07 -45.63 -48.95
N LEU A 259 29.78 -45.36 -47.85
CA LEU A 259 29.25 -45.58 -46.50
C LEU A 259 29.57 -44.38 -45.58
N SER A 260 28.61 -43.48 -45.45
CA SER A 260 28.43 -42.56 -44.32
C SER A 260 26.97 -42.09 -44.32
#